data_AF-A0A7G1G5C5-F1
#
_entry.id   AF-A0A7G1G5C5-F1
#
_cell.length_a   1.000
_cell.length_b   1.000
_cell.length_c   1.000
_cell.angle_alpha   90.00
_cell.angle_beta   90.00
_cell.angle_gamma   90.00
#
_symmetry.space_group_name_H-M   'P 1'
#
loop_
_entity.id
_entity.type
_entity.pdbx_description
1 polymer ?
#
loop_
_entity_poly.entity_id
_entity_poly.type
_entity_poly.pdbx_seq_one_letter_code
_entity_poly.pdbx_strand_id
1 'polypeptide(L)'
;MKKSVIIIVFFIIAFLFFLFININKKNVKNVSFFNMDNNNNNYPDILELDYKDSNNFRLWYSSILIAILKKDIKLPKNYQDCAGLVRFVYKETLKKHNNDWINQSNYKGPIFNDIKKYNYPDIPYIKSKLFKIKEELKTNNFSTYASARYIIEFNMNYVSKDIIFAKNGDILAFFHPEDTDFPYHLMIYFKNTKNKYVIYHTGPINSNNKGEIRVVKINDLSLVDPTWRVNKDNKYFLGIYKFKILN
;
A
#
# COMPACT_ATOMS: atom_id res chain seq x y z
N MET A 1 61.76 4.42 16.48
CA MET A 1 60.38 3.97 16.82
C MET A 1 59.32 5.09 16.78
N LYS A 2 59.51 6.26 17.40
CA LYS A 2 58.45 7.31 17.46
C LYS A 2 57.95 7.85 16.10
N LYS A 3 58.83 8.03 15.09
CA LYS A 3 58.42 8.53 13.76
C LYS A 3 57.50 7.57 12.99
N SER A 4 57.73 6.26 13.06
CA SER A 4 56.88 5.27 12.37
C SER A 4 55.47 5.19 12.96
N VAL A 5 55.33 5.37 14.28
CA VAL A 5 54.02 5.39 14.95
C VAL A 5 53.19 6.60 14.50
N ILE A 6 53.81 7.78 14.38
CA ILE A 6 53.13 8.99 13.92
C ILE A 6 52.63 8.85 12.47
N ILE A 7 53.43 8.25 11.59
CA ILE A 7 53.05 8.00 10.19
C ILE A 7 51.86 7.04 10.12
N ILE A 8 51.87 5.94 10.88
CA ILE A 8 50.77 4.97 10.92
C ILE A 8 49.48 5.62 11.42
N VAL A 9 49.55 6.43 12.49
CA VAL A 9 48.39 7.16 13.02
C VAL A 9 47.81 8.13 12.00
N PHE A 10 48.65 8.87 11.28
CA PHE A 10 48.21 9.79 10.22
C PHE A 10 47.51 9.05 9.07
N PHE A 11 48.05 7.91 8.64
CA PHE A 11 47.42 7.07 7.61
C PHE A 11 46.06 6.53 8.05
N ILE A 12 45.91 6.10 9.31
CA ILE A 12 44.62 5.63 9.86
C ILE A 12 43.59 6.78 9.87
N ILE A 13 43.98 7.97 10.31
CA ILE A 13 43.09 9.15 10.32
C ILE A 13 42.67 9.53 8.90
N ALA A 14 43.61 9.57 7.95
CA ALA A 14 43.32 9.86 6.55
C ALA A 14 42.39 8.82 5.91
N PHE A 15 42.60 7.53 6.24
CA PHE A 15 41.75 6.44 5.77
C PHE A 15 40.33 6.52 6.35
N LEU A 16 40.19 6.76 7.66
CA LEU A 16 38.89 6.96 8.32
C LEU A 16 38.15 8.18 7.76
N PHE A 17 38.86 9.28 7.49
CA PHE A 17 38.30 10.48 6.88
C PHE A 17 37.82 10.22 5.44
N PHE A 18 38.59 9.49 4.65
CA PHE A 18 38.19 9.09 3.29
C PHE A 18 36.96 8.17 3.30
N LEU A 19 36.91 7.21 4.24
CA LEU A 19 35.74 6.36 4.47
C LEU A 19 34.50 7.19 4.83
N PHE A 20 34.65 8.14 5.75
CA PHE A 20 33.58 9.03 6.17
C PHE A 20 33.04 9.88 5.00
N ILE A 21 33.92 10.46 4.18
CA ILE A 21 33.53 11.22 2.99
C ILE A 21 32.74 10.35 2.00
N ASN A 22 33.22 9.13 1.73
CA ASN A 22 32.55 8.24 0.79
C ASN A 22 31.18 7.78 1.29
N ILE A 23 31.06 7.47 2.60
CA ILE A 23 29.77 7.16 3.23
C ILE A 23 28.80 8.32 3.09
N ASN A 24 29.24 9.56 3.37
CA ASN A 24 28.39 10.74 3.24
C ASN A 24 27.98 11.01 1.79
N LYS A 25 28.89 10.90 0.81
CA LYS A 25 28.53 11.05 -0.61
C LYS A 25 27.49 10.03 -1.06
N LYS A 26 27.62 8.78 -0.62
CA LYS A 26 26.64 7.71 -0.91
C LYS A 26 25.29 8.00 -0.24
N ASN A 27 25.29 8.44 1.01
CA ASN A 27 24.06 8.80 1.73
C ASN A 27 23.35 10.01 1.11
N VAL A 28 24.09 11.06 0.72
CA VAL A 28 23.52 12.25 0.06
C VAL A 28 22.89 11.87 -1.28
N LYS A 29 23.59 11.07 -2.10
CA LYS A 29 23.01 10.55 -3.37
C LYS A 29 21.77 9.69 -3.12
N ASN A 30 21.80 8.82 -2.13
CA ASN A 30 20.65 7.97 -1.77
C ASN A 30 19.43 8.80 -1.32
N VAL A 31 19.65 9.84 -0.51
CA VAL A 31 18.60 10.76 -0.08
C VAL A 31 18.06 11.57 -1.26
N SER A 32 18.93 12.03 -2.17
CA SER A 32 18.48 12.77 -3.35
C SER A 32 17.61 11.92 -4.27
N PHE A 33 17.93 10.63 -4.46
CA PHE A 33 17.08 9.73 -5.26
C PHE A 33 15.77 9.38 -4.58
N PHE A 34 15.76 9.22 -3.25
CA PHE A 34 14.53 8.92 -2.52
C PHE A 34 13.55 10.10 -2.50
N ASN A 35 14.05 11.33 -2.49
CA ASN A 35 13.20 12.52 -2.42
C ASN A 35 12.71 13.01 -3.80
N MET A 36 13.06 12.31 -4.89
CA MET A 36 12.53 12.64 -6.23
C MET A 36 11.02 12.38 -6.29
N ASP A 37 10.30 13.38 -6.76
CA ASP A 37 8.84 13.43 -6.91
C ASP A 37 8.51 14.32 -8.12
N ASN A 38 8.78 13.81 -9.33
CA ASN A 38 8.67 14.59 -10.56
C ASN A 38 7.21 14.88 -10.93
N ASN A 39 6.27 14.06 -10.46
CA ASN A 39 4.84 14.24 -10.69
C ASN A 39 4.13 15.06 -9.60
N ASN A 40 4.89 15.55 -8.59
CA ASN A 40 4.43 16.34 -7.45
C ASN A 40 3.25 15.70 -6.70
N ASN A 41 3.21 14.37 -6.62
CA ASN A 41 2.16 13.64 -5.91
C ASN A 41 2.53 13.40 -4.44
N ASN A 42 3.68 13.90 -3.98
CA ASN A 42 4.22 13.71 -2.65
C ASN A 42 4.43 12.22 -2.30
N TYR A 43 5.00 11.47 -3.23
CA TYR A 43 5.45 10.09 -3.08
C TYR A 43 6.78 9.90 -3.82
N PRO A 44 7.69 9.06 -3.31
CA PRO A 44 8.96 8.83 -4.00
C PRO A 44 8.77 8.16 -5.36
N ASP A 45 9.20 8.80 -6.46
CA ASP A 45 9.16 8.23 -7.82
C ASP A 45 9.87 6.88 -7.91
N ILE A 46 10.93 6.71 -7.12
CA ILE A 46 11.69 5.45 -7.07
C ILE A 46 10.85 4.27 -6.58
N LEU A 47 9.75 4.55 -5.86
CA LEU A 47 8.77 3.57 -5.40
C LEU A 47 7.55 3.46 -6.34
N GLU A 48 7.48 4.17 -7.45
CA GLU A 48 6.36 4.00 -8.37
C GLU A 48 6.63 2.87 -9.35
N LEU A 49 5.65 2.02 -9.62
CA LEU A 49 5.75 0.98 -10.63
C LEU A 49 5.63 1.57 -12.03
N ASP A 50 6.30 0.98 -13.01
CA ASP A 50 6.04 1.31 -14.41
C ASP A 50 4.66 0.82 -14.85
N TYR A 51 4.26 1.11 -16.10
CA TYR A 51 2.95 0.71 -16.62
C TYR A 51 2.72 -0.82 -16.60
N LYS A 52 3.76 -1.60 -16.89
CA LYS A 52 3.65 -3.07 -16.96
C LYS A 52 3.52 -3.66 -15.56
N ASP A 53 4.36 -3.22 -14.63
CA ASP A 53 4.31 -3.63 -13.24
C ASP A 53 3.04 -3.13 -12.53
N SER A 54 2.54 -1.94 -12.87
CA SER A 54 1.24 -1.44 -12.38
C SER A 54 0.07 -2.32 -12.84
N ASN A 55 0.10 -2.82 -14.07
CA ASN A 55 -0.89 -3.76 -14.57
C ASN A 55 -0.79 -5.12 -13.85
N ASN A 56 0.43 -5.66 -13.70
CA ASN A 56 0.66 -6.90 -12.96
C ASN A 56 0.20 -6.78 -11.50
N PHE A 57 0.48 -5.64 -10.84
CA PHE A 57 -0.01 -5.33 -9.51
C PHE A 57 -1.53 -5.43 -9.46
N ARG A 58 -2.26 -4.78 -10.38
CA ARG A 58 -3.74 -4.82 -10.36
C ARG A 58 -4.31 -6.22 -10.58
N LEU A 59 -3.69 -7.02 -11.44
CA LEU A 59 -4.08 -8.41 -11.68
C LEU A 59 -3.89 -9.26 -10.42
N TRP A 60 -2.70 -9.21 -9.81
CA TRP A 60 -2.41 -9.91 -8.57
C TRP A 60 -3.28 -9.43 -7.41
N TYR A 61 -3.42 -8.12 -7.21
CA TYR A 61 -4.26 -7.51 -6.18
C TYR A 61 -5.70 -8.01 -6.25
N SER A 62 -6.28 -7.98 -7.45
CA SER A 62 -7.64 -8.48 -7.69
C SER A 62 -7.74 -9.97 -7.41
N SER A 63 -6.76 -10.76 -7.86
CA SER A 63 -6.82 -12.22 -7.73
C SER A 63 -6.58 -12.71 -6.30
N ILE A 64 -5.67 -12.06 -5.56
CA ILE A 64 -5.44 -12.31 -4.14
C ILE A 64 -6.71 -11.97 -3.34
N LEU A 65 -7.36 -10.85 -3.65
CA LEU A 65 -8.64 -10.50 -3.03
C LEU A 65 -9.69 -11.58 -3.26
N ILE A 66 -9.83 -12.09 -4.49
CA ILE A 66 -10.75 -13.20 -4.78
C ILE A 66 -10.35 -14.48 -4.03
N ALA A 67 -9.06 -14.80 -3.92
CA ALA A 67 -8.59 -15.97 -3.17
C ALA A 67 -8.92 -15.85 -1.67
N ILE A 68 -8.86 -14.64 -1.09
CA ILE A 68 -9.31 -14.39 0.28
C ILE A 68 -10.83 -14.62 0.40
N LEU A 69 -11.63 -14.12 -0.54
CA LEU A 69 -13.09 -14.33 -0.54
C LEU A 69 -13.48 -15.80 -0.66
N LYS A 70 -12.71 -16.57 -1.44
CA LYS A 70 -12.86 -18.03 -1.56
C LYS A 70 -12.33 -18.81 -0.36
N LYS A 71 -11.72 -18.13 0.62
CA LYS A 71 -11.04 -18.72 1.78
C LYS A 71 -9.85 -19.61 1.43
N ASP A 72 -9.31 -19.45 0.22
CA ASP A 72 -8.05 -20.11 -0.19
C ASP A 72 -6.87 -19.48 0.58
N ILE A 73 -6.82 -18.15 0.60
CA ILE A 73 -5.88 -17.37 1.41
C ILE A 73 -6.57 -16.92 2.70
N LYS A 74 -5.97 -17.23 3.85
CA LYS A 74 -6.48 -16.79 5.15
C LYS A 74 -6.04 -15.35 5.47
N LEU A 75 -7.00 -14.46 5.71
CA LEU A 75 -6.72 -13.13 6.24
C LEU A 75 -6.25 -13.24 7.71
N PRO A 76 -5.05 -12.76 8.08
CA PRO A 76 -4.56 -12.83 9.45
C PRO A 76 -5.35 -11.92 10.40
N LYS A 77 -5.42 -12.29 11.69
CA LYS A 77 -6.26 -11.60 12.69
C LYS A 77 -5.98 -10.10 12.81
N ASN A 78 -4.72 -9.69 12.67
CA ASN A 78 -4.30 -8.30 12.77
C ASN A 78 -4.63 -7.46 11.52
N TYR A 79 -5.29 -8.04 10.51
CA TYR A 79 -5.78 -7.35 9.31
C TYR A 79 -7.32 -7.38 9.20
N GLN A 80 -8.04 -7.75 10.27
CA GLN A 80 -9.51 -7.87 10.31
C GLN A 80 -10.22 -6.51 10.49
N ASP A 81 -9.85 -5.54 9.66
CA ASP A 81 -10.50 -4.23 9.55
C ASP A 81 -10.44 -3.73 8.10
N CYS A 82 -11.18 -2.66 7.76
CA CYS A 82 -11.28 -2.19 6.38
C CYS A 82 -9.90 -1.83 5.78
N ALA A 83 -9.06 -1.10 6.53
CA ALA A 83 -7.69 -0.79 6.13
C ALA A 83 -6.78 -2.01 6.21
N GLY A 84 -7.04 -2.95 7.12
CA GLY A 84 -6.36 -4.22 7.28
C GLY A 84 -6.44 -5.05 6.01
N LEU A 85 -7.64 -5.23 5.46
CA LEU A 85 -7.82 -5.92 4.18
C LEU A 85 -7.00 -5.24 3.06
N VAL A 86 -7.12 -3.92 2.93
CA VAL A 86 -6.37 -3.14 1.93
C VAL A 86 -4.86 -3.35 2.06
N ARG A 87 -4.33 -3.24 3.29
CA ARG A 87 -2.90 -3.41 3.60
C ARG A 87 -2.41 -4.83 3.33
N PHE A 88 -3.20 -5.83 3.72
CA PHE A 88 -2.83 -7.23 3.53
C PHE A 88 -2.74 -7.56 2.04
N VAL A 89 -3.78 -7.23 1.26
CA VAL A 89 -3.78 -7.48 -0.18
C VAL A 89 -2.66 -6.70 -0.87
N TYR A 90 -2.44 -5.43 -0.49
CA TYR A 90 -1.33 -4.63 -1.02
C TYR A 90 0.04 -5.28 -0.76
N LYS A 91 0.27 -5.73 0.47
CA LYS A 91 1.52 -6.40 0.87
C LYS A 91 1.71 -7.71 0.14
N GLU A 92 0.69 -8.57 0.08
CA GLU A 92 0.78 -9.86 -0.61
C GLU A 92 1.03 -9.66 -2.12
N THR A 93 0.39 -8.65 -2.72
CA THR A 93 0.59 -8.29 -4.15
C THR A 93 2.03 -7.88 -4.47
N LEU A 94 2.79 -7.36 -3.50
CA LEU A 94 4.18 -6.99 -3.70
C LEU A 94 5.15 -8.14 -3.44
N LYS A 95 4.71 -9.30 -2.95
CA LYS A 95 5.60 -10.45 -2.78
C LYS A 95 5.98 -11.06 -4.12
N LYS A 96 6.99 -11.92 -4.09
CA LYS A 96 7.32 -12.79 -5.22
C LYS A 96 6.34 -13.98 -5.24
N HIS A 97 5.65 -14.18 -6.35
CA HIS A 97 4.60 -15.19 -6.50
C HIS A 97 5.16 -16.51 -7.07
N ASN A 98 6.20 -17.06 -6.43
CA ASN A 98 6.80 -18.33 -6.81
C ASN A 98 6.04 -19.54 -6.22
N ASN A 99 6.49 -20.76 -6.53
CA ASN A 99 5.90 -22.00 -6.01
C ASN A 99 5.82 -22.03 -4.47
N ASP A 100 6.84 -21.49 -3.78
CA ASP A 100 6.83 -21.43 -2.32
C ASP A 100 5.70 -20.56 -1.79
N TRP A 101 5.50 -19.36 -2.37
CA TRP A 101 4.39 -18.48 -2.02
C TRP A 101 3.04 -19.12 -2.31
N ILE A 102 2.89 -19.78 -3.47
CA ILE A 102 1.65 -20.48 -3.85
C ILE A 102 1.31 -21.56 -2.82
N ASN A 103 2.28 -22.39 -2.45
CA ASN A 103 2.10 -23.47 -1.48
C ASN A 103 1.78 -22.93 -0.07
N GLN A 104 2.49 -21.91 0.39
CA GLN A 104 2.29 -21.32 1.73
C GLN A 104 0.97 -20.56 1.84
N SER A 105 0.56 -19.88 0.77
CA SER A 105 -0.69 -19.10 0.74
C SER A 105 -1.91 -19.97 0.41
N ASN A 106 -1.71 -21.20 -0.09
CA ASN A 106 -2.76 -22.06 -0.65
C ASN A 106 -3.52 -21.37 -1.80
N TYR A 107 -2.84 -20.53 -2.57
CA TYR A 107 -3.42 -19.80 -3.69
C TYR A 107 -3.76 -20.74 -4.86
N LYS A 108 -5.00 -20.65 -5.36
CA LYS A 108 -5.54 -21.49 -6.46
C LYS A 108 -6.06 -20.68 -7.65
N GLY A 109 -5.73 -19.39 -7.68
CA GLY A 109 -6.16 -18.49 -8.75
C GLY A 109 -5.25 -18.57 -10.00
N PRO A 110 -5.54 -17.75 -11.03
CA PRO A 110 -4.68 -17.60 -12.20
C PRO A 110 -3.27 -17.12 -11.83
N ILE A 111 -2.28 -17.54 -12.62
CA ILE A 111 -0.89 -17.07 -12.48
C ILE A 111 -0.63 -15.97 -13.49
N PHE A 112 -0.12 -14.83 -13.02
CA PHE A 112 0.26 -13.69 -13.85
C PHE A 112 1.77 -13.47 -13.84
N ASN A 113 2.25 -12.60 -14.72
CA ASN A 113 3.61 -12.09 -14.61
C ASN A 113 3.77 -11.35 -13.28
N ASP A 114 4.92 -11.54 -12.63
CA ASP A 114 5.21 -10.89 -11.37
C ASP A 114 5.65 -9.43 -11.57
N ILE A 115 5.60 -8.65 -10.49
CA ILE A 115 6.17 -7.30 -10.42
C ILE A 115 7.70 -7.42 -10.45
N LYS A 116 8.35 -6.71 -11.38
CA LYS A 116 9.79 -6.86 -11.62
C LYS A 116 10.65 -5.82 -10.89
N LYS A 117 10.15 -4.61 -10.67
CA LYS A 117 10.92 -3.49 -10.12
C LYS A 117 11.53 -3.83 -8.76
N TYR A 118 10.75 -4.48 -7.88
CA TYR A 118 11.16 -5.00 -6.58
C TYR A 118 10.05 -5.88 -6.00
N ASN A 119 10.36 -6.62 -4.94
CA ASN A 119 9.36 -7.38 -4.18
C ASN A 119 9.54 -7.18 -2.67
N TYR A 120 8.43 -7.24 -1.93
CA TYR A 120 8.43 -7.25 -0.46
C TYR A 120 9.14 -8.51 0.06
N PRO A 121 9.95 -8.44 1.14
CA PRO A 121 10.14 -7.30 2.03
C PRO A 121 11.28 -6.34 1.66
N ASP A 122 11.94 -6.54 0.53
CA ASP A 122 13.17 -5.81 0.16
C ASP A 122 12.92 -4.63 -0.78
N ILE A 123 11.91 -3.83 -0.45
CA ILE A 123 11.60 -2.62 -1.21
C ILE A 123 12.74 -1.59 -1.03
N PRO A 124 13.22 -0.92 -2.10
CA PRO A 124 14.28 0.07 -2.01
C PRO A 124 13.98 1.13 -0.94
N TYR A 125 14.98 1.43 -0.09
CA TYR A 125 14.96 2.44 0.98
C TYR A 125 13.98 2.21 2.16
N ILE A 126 12.79 1.66 1.92
CA ILE A 126 11.74 1.48 2.93
C ILE A 126 11.66 0.05 3.48
N LYS A 127 12.26 -0.93 2.80
CA LYS A 127 12.24 -2.34 3.21
C LYS A 127 10.80 -2.82 3.43
N SER A 128 10.48 -3.31 4.63
CA SER A 128 9.15 -3.80 4.98
C SER A 128 8.14 -2.70 5.32
N LYS A 129 8.59 -1.45 5.43
CA LYS A 129 7.76 -0.30 5.83
C LYS A 129 7.00 0.25 4.63
N LEU A 130 5.92 -0.41 4.23
CA LEU A 130 5.22 -0.14 2.96
C LEU A 130 4.47 1.21 2.91
N PHE A 131 4.06 1.76 4.05
CA PHE A 131 3.09 2.86 4.09
C PHE A 131 3.72 4.14 4.61
N LYS A 132 3.62 5.22 3.84
CA LYS A 132 3.97 6.57 4.27
C LYS A 132 2.96 7.03 5.34
N ILE A 133 3.44 7.62 6.44
CA ILE A 133 2.63 8.04 7.60
C ILE A 133 2.83 9.51 7.99
N LYS A 134 3.65 10.25 7.25
CA LYS A 134 3.84 11.70 7.41
C LYS A 134 4.01 12.35 6.04
N GLU A 135 3.80 13.65 5.97
CA GLU A 135 3.84 14.40 4.72
C GLU A 135 5.24 14.47 4.09
N GLU A 136 6.30 14.64 4.88
CA GLU A 136 7.65 14.82 4.33
C GLU A 136 8.18 13.53 3.67
N LEU A 137 8.85 13.66 2.53
CA LEU A 137 9.57 12.57 1.85
C LEU A 137 10.86 12.25 2.60
N LYS A 138 10.76 11.33 3.57
CA LYS A 138 11.89 10.77 4.31
C LYS A 138 11.67 9.28 4.53
N THR A 139 12.73 8.48 4.46
CA THR A 139 12.63 7.01 4.60
C THR A 139 12.09 6.58 5.97
N ASN A 140 12.37 7.34 7.02
CA ASN A 140 11.86 7.10 8.38
C ASN A 140 10.38 7.48 8.56
N ASN A 141 9.76 8.12 7.58
CA ASN A 141 8.33 8.45 7.58
C ASN A 141 7.47 7.34 6.96
N PHE A 142 8.05 6.16 6.75
CA PHE A 142 7.34 4.96 6.34
C PHE A 142 7.20 3.98 7.51
N SER A 143 6.14 3.20 7.51
CA SER A 143 5.79 2.22 8.55
C SER A 143 5.25 0.92 7.95
N THR A 144 5.32 -0.17 8.71
CA THR A 144 4.67 -1.45 8.38
C THR A 144 3.15 -1.39 8.56
N TYR A 145 2.66 -0.35 9.23
CA TYR A 145 1.24 -0.10 9.53
C TYR A 145 0.88 1.35 9.21
N ALA A 146 -0.29 1.55 8.61
CA ALA A 146 -0.95 2.86 8.47
C ALA A 146 -2.46 2.71 8.71
N SER A 147 -3.09 3.69 9.38
CA SER A 147 -4.55 3.74 9.53
C SER A 147 -5.23 4.04 8.19
N ALA A 148 -6.55 3.87 8.10
CA ALA A 148 -7.32 4.25 6.91
C ALA A 148 -7.04 5.70 6.47
N ARG A 149 -7.03 6.63 7.44
CA ARG A 149 -6.67 8.04 7.22
C ARG A 149 -5.31 8.19 6.54
N TYR A 150 -4.24 7.62 7.11
CA TYR A 150 -2.89 7.75 6.54
C TYR A 150 -2.74 7.06 5.19
N ILE A 151 -3.47 5.96 4.96
CA ILE A 151 -3.52 5.33 3.64
C ILE A 151 -4.08 6.31 2.60
N ILE A 152 -5.22 6.94 2.88
CA ILE A 152 -5.85 7.92 1.97
C ILE A 152 -4.92 9.13 1.76
N GLU A 153 -4.48 9.76 2.85
CA GLU A 153 -3.76 11.04 2.79
C GLU A 153 -2.38 10.90 2.12
N PHE A 154 -1.64 9.84 2.42
CA PHE A 154 -0.22 9.75 2.06
C PHE A 154 0.10 8.70 1.01
N ASN A 155 -0.76 7.71 0.79
CA ASN A 155 -0.46 6.55 -0.06
C ASN A 155 -1.38 6.43 -1.28
N MET A 156 -2.30 7.37 -1.46
CA MET A 156 -3.26 7.35 -2.55
C MET A 156 -3.33 8.66 -3.34
N ASN A 157 -3.59 8.53 -4.64
CA ASN A 157 -3.95 9.62 -5.54
C ASN A 157 -5.46 9.59 -5.77
N TYR A 158 -6.11 10.75 -5.67
CA TYR A 158 -7.51 10.91 -6.02
C TYR A 158 -7.74 10.62 -7.51
N VAL A 159 -8.83 9.92 -7.83
CA VAL A 159 -9.23 9.56 -9.20
C VAL A 159 -10.47 10.36 -9.61
N SER A 160 -11.59 10.15 -8.93
CA SER A 160 -12.88 10.79 -9.25
C SER A 160 -13.91 10.51 -8.15
N LYS A 161 -15.05 11.21 -8.16
CA LYS A 161 -16.27 10.77 -7.47
C LYS A 161 -17.25 10.02 -8.39
N ASP A 162 -16.94 9.89 -9.67
CA ASP A 162 -17.75 9.13 -10.63
C ASP A 162 -17.18 7.71 -10.82
N ILE A 163 -18.03 6.72 -10.52
CA ILE A 163 -17.72 5.29 -10.54
C ILE A 163 -17.37 4.75 -11.92
N ILE A 164 -17.61 5.51 -12.99
CA ILE A 164 -17.16 5.15 -14.34
C ILE A 164 -15.63 5.13 -14.46
N PHE A 165 -14.92 5.94 -13.67
CA PHE A 165 -13.46 6.04 -13.70
C PHE A 165 -12.75 5.00 -12.81
N ALA A 166 -13.49 4.25 -12.00
CA ALA A 166 -12.91 3.23 -11.13
C ALA A 166 -12.39 2.02 -11.92
N LYS A 167 -11.19 1.57 -11.57
CA LYS A 167 -10.57 0.32 -12.03
C LYS A 167 -10.51 -0.69 -10.89
N ASN A 168 -10.46 -1.98 -11.23
CA ASN A 168 -10.31 -3.03 -10.22
C ASN A 168 -9.08 -2.77 -9.34
N GLY A 169 -9.27 -2.88 -8.03
CA GLY A 169 -8.27 -2.58 -7.01
C GLY A 169 -8.18 -1.11 -6.59
N ASP A 170 -8.90 -0.18 -7.24
CA ASP A 170 -9.06 1.18 -6.70
C ASP A 170 -9.90 1.14 -5.42
N ILE A 171 -9.75 2.16 -4.58
CA ILE A 171 -10.35 2.23 -3.25
C ILE A 171 -11.41 3.33 -3.22
N LEU A 172 -12.62 2.98 -2.80
CA LEU A 172 -13.65 3.93 -2.42
C LEU A 172 -13.43 4.30 -0.96
N ALA A 173 -13.24 5.59 -0.69
CA ALA A 173 -13.01 6.10 0.65
C ALA A 173 -14.22 6.89 1.15
N PHE A 174 -14.59 6.65 2.40
CA PHE A 174 -15.66 7.34 3.11
C PHE A 174 -15.16 7.93 4.42
N PHE A 175 -15.80 9.01 4.87
CA PHE A 175 -15.58 9.65 6.16
C PHE A 175 -16.89 9.80 6.91
N HIS A 176 -17.02 9.07 8.02
CA HIS A 176 -18.18 9.01 8.91
C HIS A 176 -17.74 9.48 10.30
N PRO A 177 -17.75 10.80 10.57
CA PRO A 177 -17.24 11.35 11.84
C PRO A 177 -17.99 10.86 13.08
N GLU A 178 -19.19 10.29 12.92
CA GLU A 178 -19.98 9.66 13.97
C GLU A 178 -19.41 8.31 14.45
N ASP A 179 -18.58 7.63 13.65
CA ASP A 179 -17.80 6.47 14.10
C ASP A 179 -16.54 6.97 14.80
N THR A 180 -16.58 7.02 16.13
CA THR A 180 -15.50 7.59 16.94
C THR A 180 -14.22 6.76 16.92
N ASP A 181 -14.33 5.46 16.67
CA ASP A 181 -13.19 4.55 16.68
C ASP A 181 -12.53 4.49 15.29
N PHE A 182 -13.34 4.45 14.23
CA PHE A 182 -12.88 4.26 12.86
C PHE A 182 -13.60 5.18 11.85
N PRO A 183 -13.41 6.51 11.92
CA PRO A 183 -14.18 7.44 11.10
C PRO A 183 -13.86 7.38 9.60
N TYR A 184 -12.78 6.71 9.20
CA TYR A 184 -12.42 6.52 7.79
C TYR A 184 -12.63 5.07 7.37
N HIS A 185 -13.41 4.87 6.31
CA HIS A 185 -13.70 3.54 5.79
C HIS A 185 -13.18 3.36 4.37
N LEU A 186 -12.56 2.21 4.12
CA LEU A 186 -12.01 1.85 2.81
C LEU A 186 -12.75 0.64 2.24
N MET A 187 -13.16 0.74 0.99
CA MET A 187 -13.75 -0.37 0.25
C MET A 187 -13.04 -0.57 -1.07
N ILE A 188 -12.65 -1.81 -1.37
CA ILE A 188 -11.97 -2.15 -2.62
C ILE A 188 -13.00 -2.27 -3.73
N TYR A 189 -12.83 -1.50 -4.80
CA TYR A 189 -13.62 -1.62 -6.01
C TYR A 189 -13.26 -2.89 -6.78
N PHE A 190 -14.29 -3.62 -7.18
CA PHE A 190 -14.15 -4.77 -8.07
C PHE A 190 -15.33 -4.85 -9.03
N LYS A 191 -15.04 -4.93 -10.33
CA LYS A 191 -16.00 -5.12 -11.41
C LYS A 191 -15.69 -6.43 -12.12
N ASN A 192 -16.74 -7.21 -12.35
CA ASN A 192 -16.72 -8.32 -13.30
C ASN A 192 -17.55 -7.96 -14.55
N THR A 193 -17.78 -8.91 -15.43
CA THR A 193 -18.54 -8.70 -16.67
C THR A 193 -19.99 -8.26 -16.46
N LYS A 194 -20.57 -8.53 -15.28
CA LYS A 194 -22.00 -8.30 -15.00
C LYS A 194 -22.25 -7.14 -14.04
N ASN A 195 -21.43 -7.00 -13.00
CA ASN A 195 -21.72 -6.13 -11.86
C ASN A 195 -20.47 -5.41 -11.35
N LYS A 196 -20.71 -4.29 -10.66
CA LYS A 196 -19.71 -3.55 -9.88
C LYS A 196 -19.96 -3.79 -8.40
N TYR A 197 -18.90 -4.09 -7.68
CA TYR A 197 -18.92 -4.44 -6.26
C TYR A 197 -17.96 -3.55 -5.49
N VAL A 198 -18.27 -3.39 -4.21
CA VAL A 198 -17.34 -3.01 -3.18
C VAL A 198 -17.06 -4.23 -2.29
N ILE A 199 -15.80 -4.42 -1.94
CA ILE A 199 -15.34 -5.49 -1.07
C ILE A 199 -14.60 -4.85 0.10
N TYR A 200 -15.03 -5.14 1.32
CA TYR A 200 -14.47 -4.53 2.52
C TYR A 200 -14.62 -5.44 3.73
N HIS A 201 -13.80 -5.21 4.75
CA HIS A 201 -13.96 -5.85 6.05
C HIS A 201 -14.69 -4.89 6.99
N THR A 202 -15.64 -5.37 7.77
CA THR A 202 -16.47 -4.55 8.66
C THR A 202 -15.75 -4.01 9.91
N GLY A 203 -14.47 -4.36 10.11
CA GLY A 203 -13.82 -4.22 11.42
C GLY A 203 -14.43 -5.11 12.53
N PRO A 204 -13.78 -5.16 13.70
CA PRO A 204 -14.33 -5.82 14.87
C PRO A 204 -15.58 -5.07 15.37
N ILE A 205 -16.67 -5.79 15.56
CA ILE A 205 -17.93 -5.23 16.09
C ILE A 205 -17.88 -5.17 17.62
N ASN A 206 -17.25 -6.16 18.25
CA ASN A 206 -16.97 -6.18 19.69
C ASN A 206 -15.82 -7.16 19.99
N SER A 207 -15.53 -7.39 21.27
CA SER A 207 -14.45 -8.29 21.71
C SER A 207 -14.56 -9.71 21.13
N ASN A 208 -15.79 -10.22 20.97
CA ASN A 208 -16.10 -11.58 20.54
C ASN A 208 -16.41 -11.69 19.04
N ASN A 209 -16.78 -10.59 18.38
CA ASN A 209 -17.08 -10.55 16.95
C ASN A 209 -16.02 -9.74 16.22
N LYS A 210 -15.13 -10.45 15.52
CA LYS A 210 -14.04 -9.85 14.74
C LYS A 210 -14.49 -9.20 13.43
N GLY A 211 -15.77 -9.28 13.10
CA GLY A 211 -16.32 -8.81 11.83
C GLY A 211 -16.15 -9.82 10.71
N GLU A 212 -16.52 -9.39 9.51
CA GLU A 212 -16.53 -10.21 8.31
C GLU A 212 -16.11 -9.42 7.08
N ILE A 213 -15.76 -10.13 6.02
CA ILE A 213 -15.58 -9.52 4.70
C ILE A 213 -16.94 -9.53 3.99
N ARG A 214 -17.38 -8.36 3.53
CA ARG A 214 -18.60 -8.19 2.75
C ARG A 214 -18.28 -7.95 1.29
N VAL A 215 -19.14 -8.48 0.42
CA VAL A 215 -19.14 -8.24 -1.02
C VAL A 215 -20.51 -7.68 -1.38
N VAL A 216 -20.57 -6.40 -1.71
CA VAL A 216 -21.84 -5.68 -1.89
C VAL A 216 -21.85 -5.06 -3.28
N LYS A 217 -22.96 -5.17 -4.01
CA LYS A 217 -23.11 -4.44 -5.27
C LYS A 217 -23.16 -2.95 -4.97
N ILE A 218 -22.51 -2.12 -5.79
CA ILE A 218 -22.43 -0.68 -5.52
C ILE A 218 -23.81 -0.03 -5.39
N ASN A 219 -24.77 -0.44 -6.23
CA ASN A 219 -26.12 0.10 -6.20
C ASN A 219 -26.89 -0.29 -4.94
N ASP A 220 -26.50 -1.38 -4.28
CA ASP A 220 -27.15 -1.88 -3.07
C ASP A 220 -26.57 -1.22 -1.80
N LEU A 221 -25.39 -0.59 -1.92
CA LEU A 221 -24.65 -0.04 -0.79
C LEU A 221 -25.45 1.04 -0.04
N SER A 222 -26.23 1.86 -0.76
CA SER A 222 -27.03 2.94 -0.18
C SER A 222 -28.46 2.56 0.18
N LEU A 223 -28.85 1.28 0.05
CA LEU A 223 -30.23 0.85 0.32
C LEU A 223 -30.56 0.84 1.81
N VAL A 224 -29.59 0.50 2.65
CA VAL A 224 -29.76 0.46 4.12
C VAL A 224 -29.46 1.83 4.73
N ASP A 225 -28.39 2.47 4.26
CA ASP A 225 -27.94 3.75 4.78
C ASP A 225 -27.46 4.63 3.60
N PRO A 226 -28.15 5.75 3.31
CA PRO A 226 -27.87 6.60 2.16
C PRO A 226 -26.52 7.32 2.26
N THR A 227 -25.89 7.37 3.44
CA THR A 227 -24.56 7.97 3.63
C THR A 227 -23.46 7.16 2.91
N TRP A 228 -23.73 5.91 2.51
CA TRP A 228 -22.81 5.11 1.69
C TRP A 228 -22.99 5.29 0.17
N ARG A 229 -23.83 6.23 -0.28
CA ARG A 229 -24.06 6.44 -1.71
C ARG A 229 -22.80 6.88 -2.45
N VAL A 230 -22.45 6.16 -3.51
CA VAL A 230 -21.28 6.47 -4.35
C VAL A 230 -21.65 7.50 -5.41
N ASN A 231 -21.66 8.78 -5.03
CA ASN A 231 -21.87 9.88 -5.98
C ASN A 231 -21.20 11.19 -5.53
N LYS A 232 -21.15 12.16 -6.44
CA LYS A 232 -20.45 13.43 -6.21
C LYS A 232 -21.05 14.28 -5.07
N ASP A 233 -22.37 14.20 -4.88
CA ASP A 233 -23.13 15.03 -3.94
C ASP A 233 -23.09 14.48 -2.51
N ASN A 234 -22.66 13.22 -2.33
CA ASN A 234 -22.49 12.65 -1.01
C ASN A 234 -21.23 13.20 -0.32
N LYS A 235 -21.44 13.93 0.79
CA LYS A 235 -20.36 14.48 1.63
C LYS A 235 -19.53 13.42 2.37
N TYR A 236 -20.13 12.27 2.68
CA TYR A 236 -19.45 11.16 3.35
C TYR A 236 -18.51 10.45 2.38
N PHE A 237 -18.81 10.47 1.08
CA PHE A 237 -17.96 9.88 0.05
C PHE A 237 -16.83 10.82 -0.32
N LEU A 238 -15.61 10.49 0.11
CA LEU A 238 -14.40 11.26 -0.21
C LEU A 238 -14.02 11.11 -1.69
N GLY A 239 -14.24 9.92 -2.24
CA GLY A 239 -14.02 9.62 -3.66
C GLY A 239 -13.40 8.26 -3.91
N ILE A 240 -12.97 8.08 -5.15
CA ILE A 240 -12.24 6.92 -5.65
C ILE A 240 -10.77 7.28 -5.68
N TYR A 241 -9.93 6.36 -5.24
CA TYR A 241 -8.51 6.55 -5.05
C TYR A 241 -7.73 5.40 -5.69
N LYS A 242 -6.60 5.70 -6.32
CA LYS A 242 -5.60 4.71 -6.74
C LYS A 242 -4.37 4.80 -5.84
N PHE A 243 -3.66 3.70 -5.62
CA PHE A 243 -2.38 3.75 -4.90
C PHE A 243 -1.36 4.62 -5.65
N LYS A 244 -0.56 5.41 -4.92
CA LYS A 244 0.52 6.23 -5.52
C LYS A 244 1.62 5.40 -6.17
N ILE A 245 1.76 4.14 -5.75
CA ILE A 245 2.67 3.18 -6.39
C ILE A 245 2.31 2.87 -7.86
N LEU A 246 1.12 3.26 -8.35
CA LEU A 246 0.63 2.92 -9.69
C LEU A 246 0.71 4.12 -10.65
N ASN A 247 1.46 3.93 -11.75
CA ASN A 247 1.46 4.83 -12.90
C ASN A 247 0.33 4.50 -13.88
#